data_AF-A0A8J7QLB3-F1
#
_entry.id   AF-A0A8J7QLB3-F1
#
_cell.length_a   1.000
_cell.length_b   1.000
_cell.length_c   1.000
_cell.angle_alpha   90.00
_cell.angle_beta   90.00
_cell.angle_gamma   90.00
#
_symmetry.space_group_name_H-M   'P 1'
#
loop_
_entity.id
_entity.type
_entity.pdbx_description
1 polymer ?
#
loop_
_entity_poly.entity_id
_entity_poly.type
_entity_poly.pdbx_seq_one_letter_code
_entity_poly.pdbx_strand_id
1 'polypeptide(L)'
;MVEVAEARTEAKYRPGLTWRSALALGFSLALVQPAMIYGWLVTGVAGLGLGANWWPWIVILLWSELARFLGHPLSKQELFILLAFQWMASLYAFMFLQPIYNMYVAYSNESKILGISQYVPTWWVPSEQDAARLLRVKYVFLDPSWIIPIGVSLLATVFGVMASISMGYFTYAVYVQGQNLDFPVATAQANTVLTLAEREPREMRVVMLAALFGVLYNSFVSFLPYVLGPYLSSGGLETMAVASPIAATYDMTPYLAHLLPGAGFAFTLNIWGIIAGFILPINITLFQFIGAVSFYVLGTVLLTKFNLWPAECEYNVSWGYYQL
;
A
#
# COMPACT_ATOMS: atom_id res chain seq x y z
N MET A 1 31.31 39.62 -17.44
CA MET A 1 30.88 38.89 -16.24
C MET A 1 29.89 39.78 -15.51
N VAL A 2 28.60 39.63 -15.82
CA VAL A 2 27.52 40.35 -15.14
C VAL A 2 26.83 39.30 -14.29
N GLU A 3 27.11 39.37 -13.00
CA GLU A 3 26.47 38.58 -11.95
C GLU A 3 25.02 39.06 -11.88
N VAL A 4 24.11 38.28 -12.46
CA VAL A 4 22.68 38.50 -12.32
C VAL A 4 22.35 38.11 -10.88
N ALA A 5 22.38 39.10 -9.99
CA ALA A 5 21.73 39.04 -8.70
C ALA A 5 20.23 38.87 -8.96
N GLU A 6 19.77 37.62 -9.03
CA GLU A 6 18.36 37.28 -8.96
C GLU A 6 17.82 37.86 -7.66
N ALA A 7 17.02 38.92 -7.79
CA ALA A 7 16.17 39.41 -6.73
C ALA A 7 15.27 38.24 -6.30
N ARG A 8 15.61 37.61 -5.17
CA ARG A 8 14.70 36.70 -4.45
C ARG A 8 13.51 37.53 -4.01
N THR A 9 12.50 37.66 -4.87
CA THR A 9 11.15 38.05 -4.46
C THR A 9 10.79 37.13 -3.31
N GLU A 10 10.58 37.67 -2.11
CA GLU A 10 10.14 36.88 -0.96
C GLU A 10 8.88 36.11 -1.36
N ALA A 11 9.03 34.81 -1.63
CA ALA A 11 7.93 33.96 -1.98
C ALA A 11 7.02 33.91 -0.76
N LYS A 12 5.88 34.60 -0.81
CA LYS A 12 4.93 34.62 0.29
C LYS A 12 4.24 33.25 0.38
N TYR A 13 4.81 32.37 1.21
CA TYR A 13 4.26 31.05 1.46
C TYR A 13 2.87 31.16 2.08
N ARG A 14 1.89 30.48 1.47
CA ARG A 14 0.53 30.38 2.00
C ARG A 14 0.43 29.14 2.88
N PRO A 15 -0.34 29.18 3.98
CA PRO A 15 -0.57 28.00 4.80
C PRO A 15 -1.39 26.96 4.03
N GLY A 16 -0.97 25.70 4.07
CA GLY A 16 -1.73 24.56 3.53
C GLY A 16 -2.62 23.88 4.56
N LEU A 17 -2.26 23.93 5.84
CA LEU A 17 -3.08 23.43 6.93
C LEU A 17 -4.07 24.53 7.33
N THR A 18 -5.25 24.47 6.74
CA THR A 18 -6.38 25.36 7.00
C THR A 18 -7.49 24.56 7.68
N TRP A 19 -8.53 25.22 8.19
CA TRP A 19 -9.69 24.50 8.73
C TRP A 19 -10.34 23.59 7.67
N ARG A 20 -10.25 23.95 6.37
CA ARG A 20 -10.80 23.17 5.26
C ARG A 20 -10.02 21.88 5.03
N SER A 21 -8.68 21.95 5.00
CA SER A 21 -7.86 20.74 4.89
C SER A 21 -7.91 19.90 6.17
N ALA A 22 -8.02 20.52 7.35
CA ALA A 22 -8.24 19.81 8.61
C ALA A 22 -9.57 19.05 8.63
N LEU A 23 -10.67 19.64 8.13
CA LEU A 23 -11.94 18.93 7.99
C LEU A 23 -11.87 17.76 7.01
N ALA A 24 -11.17 17.93 5.90
CA ALA A 24 -10.97 16.84 4.94
C ALA A 24 -10.17 15.67 5.56
N LEU A 25 -9.15 15.97 6.36
CA LEU A 25 -8.43 14.96 7.14
C LEU A 25 -9.34 14.32 8.21
N GLY A 26 -10.13 15.11 8.93
CA GLY A 26 -11.10 14.60 9.91
C GLY A 26 -12.15 13.68 9.29
N PHE A 27 -12.64 14.01 8.10
CA PHE A 27 -13.51 13.14 7.30
C PHE A 27 -12.82 11.82 6.93
N SER A 28 -11.54 11.87 6.55
CA SER A 28 -10.75 10.67 6.29
C SER A 28 -10.68 9.76 7.52
N LEU A 29 -10.41 10.33 8.70
CA LEU A 29 -10.34 9.58 9.96
C LEU A 29 -11.69 8.99 10.36
N ALA A 30 -12.77 9.76 10.24
CA ALA A 30 -14.10 9.35 10.74
C ALA A 30 -14.84 8.38 9.81
N LEU A 31 -14.65 8.48 8.49
CA LEU A 31 -15.40 7.70 7.51
C LEU A 31 -14.52 6.74 6.71
N VAL A 32 -13.38 7.22 6.20
CA VAL A 32 -12.55 6.43 5.30
C VAL A 32 -11.80 5.33 6.05
N GLN A 33 -11.18 5.65 7.20
CA GLN A 33 -10.45 4.64 7.98
C GLN A 33 -11.34 3.48 8.48
N PRO A 34 -12.54 3.70 9.06
CA PRO A 34 -13.41 2.58 9.44
C PRO A 34 -13.82 1.71 8.26
N ALA A 35 -14.09 2.31 7.10
CA ALA A 35 -14.40 1.57 5.88
C ALA A 35 -13.19 0.72 5.41
N MET A 36 -11.96 1.23 5.54
CA MET A 36 -10.75 0.47 5.25
C MET A 36 -10.55 -0.72 6.19
N ILE A 37 -10.72 -0.49 7.49
CA ILE A 37 -10.61 -1.52 8.53
C ILE A 37 -11.63 -2.62 8.26
N TYR A 38 -12.88 -2.26 7.99
CA TYR A 38 -13.93 -3.19 7.64
C TYR A 38 -13.59 -4.00 6.38
N GLY A 39 -13.15 -3.32 5.31
CA GLY A 39 -12.73 -3.97 4.07
C GLY A 39 -11.64 -5.01 4.30
N TRP A 40 -10.63 -4.67 5.10
CA TRP A 40 -9.55 -5.60 5.45
C TRP A 40 -10.04 -6.81 6.24
N LEU A 41 -10.92 -6.60 7.23
CA LEU A 41 -11.45 -7.69 8.05
C LEU A 41 -12.35 -8.64 7.26
N VAL A 42 -13.12 -8.14 6.31
CA VAL A 42 -14.04 -8.97 5.50
C VAL A 42 -13.31 -9.70 4.38
N THR A 43 -12.35 -9.03 3.72
CA THR A 43 -11.73 -9.58 2.51
C THR A 43 -10.38 -10.25 2.77
N GLY A 44 -9.77 -10.03 3.94
CA GLY A 44 -8.38 -10.42 4.22
C GLY A 44 -7.34 -9.68 3.38
N VAL A 45 -7.77 -8.77 2.50
CA VAL A 45 -6.93 -7.97 1.61
C VAL A 45 -6.96 -6.52 2.10
N ALA A 46 -5.82 -5.84 2.13
CA ALA A 46 -5.75 -4.43 2.50
C ALA A 46 -6.68 -3.57 1.61
N GLY A 47 -7.65 -2.90 2.23
CA GLY A 47 -8.69 -2.11 1.57
C GLY A 47 -9.97 -2.90 1.24
N LEU A 48 -10.86 -2.32 0.44
CA LEU A 48 -12.09 -2.96 -0.05
C LEU A 48 -11.83 -3.95 -1.20
N GLY A 49 -10.76 -4.76 -1.14
CA GLY A 49 -10.36 -5.65 -2.25
C GLY A 49 -9.83 -4.94 -3.52
N LEU A 50 -9.66 -3.61 -3.47
CA LEU A 50 -9.23 -2.77 -4.59
C LEU A 50 -7.70 -2.46 -4.57
N GLY A 51 -6.95 -3.10 -3.66
CA GLY A 51 -5.49 -2.95 -3.50
C GLY A 51 -5.07 -1.89 -2.48
N ALA A 52 -3.83 -1.96 -2.01
CA ALA A 52 -3.34 -1.10 -0.93
C ALA A 52 -2.68 0.22 -1.41
N ASN A 53 -2.97 0.76 -2.63
CA ASN A 53 -2.56 2.13 -3.08
C ASN A 53 -3.61 3.28 -3.51
N TRP A 54 -4.96 3.14 -3.52
CA TRP A 54 -5.98 4.12 -4.01
C TRP A 54 -6.78 5.02 -3.02
N TRP A 55 -7.12 4.57 -1.81
CA TRP A 55 -8.06 5.25 -0.89
C TRP A 55 -7.65 6.67 -0.45
N PRO A 56 -6.36 7.03 -0.30
CA PRO A 56 -6.03 8.42 0.02
C PRO A 56 -6.41 9.43 -1.09
N TRP A 57 -6.49 8.99 -2.35
CA TRP A 57 -6.91 9.84 -3.45
C TRP A 57 -8.41 10.14 -3.45
N ILE A 58 -9.25 9.31 -2.83
CA ILE A 58 -10.69 9.56 -2.72
C ILE A 58 -10.94 10.86 -1.96
N VAL A 59 -10.25 11.07 -0.84
CA VAL A 59 -10.42 12.27 -0.03
C VAL A 59 -10.00 13.50 -0.83
N ILE A 60 -8.85 13.44 -1.50
CA ILE A 60 -8.33 14.55 -2.32
C ILE A 60 -9.32 14.90 -3.43
N LEU A 61 -9.75 13.91 -4.22
CA LEU A 61 -10.66 14.12 -5.34
C LEU A 61 -12.03 14.61 -4.87
N LEU A 62 -12.65 13.94 -3.90
CA LEU A 62 -13.95 14.29 -3.36
C LEU A 62 -13.96 15.71 -2.80
N TRP A 63 -12.99 16.06 -1.95
CA TRP A 63 -12.93 17.39 -1.35
C TRP A 63 -12.55 18.47 -2.37
N SER A 64 -11.72 18.15 -3.37
CA SER A 64 -11.39 19.09 -4.45
C SER A 64 -12.62 19.46 -5.29
N GLU A 65 -13.49 18.48 -5.58
CA GLU A 65 -14.71 18.70 -6.36
C GLU A 65 -15.82 19.30 -5.50
N LEU A 66 -16.01 18.83 -4.25
CA LEU A 66 -17.01 19.36 -3.34
C LEU A 66 -16.75 20.84 -3.03
N ALA A 67 -15.52 21.21 -2.67
CA ALA A 67 -15.17 22.60 -2.35
C ALA A 67 -15.38 23.52 -3.57
N ARG A 68 -15.12 23.02 -4.77
CA ARG A 68 -15.36 23.73 -6.03
C ARG A 68 -16.86 23.88 -6.32
N PHE A 69 -17.63 22.82 -6.13
CA PHE A 69 -19.09 22.85 -6.28
C PHE A 69 -19.72 23.89 -5.34
N LEU A 70 -19.17 24.04 -4.13
CA LEU A 70 -19.55 25.06 -3.16
C LEU A 70 -18.98 26.47 -3.46
N GLY A 71 -18.33 26.67 -4.60
CA GLY A 71 -17.80 27.97 -5.05
C GLY A 71 -16.45 28.39 -4.46
N HIS A 72 -15.84 27.57 -3.61
CA HIS A 72 -14.60 27.88 -2.91
C HIS A 72 -13.54 26.79 -3.13
N PRO A 73 -12.90 26.72 -4.31
CA PRO A 73 -11.94 25.66 -4.63
C PRO A 73 -10.76 25.65 -3.65
N LEU A 74 -10.26 24.44 -3.36
CA LEU A 74 -9.07 24.24 -2.53
C LEU A 74 -7.82 24.77 -3.23
N SER A 75 -6.94 25.37 -2.45
CA SER A 75 -5.63 25.84 -2.92
C SER A 75 -4.64 24.70 -3.15
N LYS A 76 -3.58 24.97 -3.92
CA LYS A 76 -2.46 24.04 -4.16
C LYS A 76 -1.87 23.54 -2.83
N GLN A 77 -1.73 24.43 -1.84
CA GLN A 77 -1.18 24.12 -0.53
C GLN A 77 -2.11 23.21 0.29
N GLU A 78 -3.42 23.45 0.25
CA GLU A 78 -4.40 22.59 0.93
C GLU A 78 -4.41 21.18 0.33
N LEU A 79 -4.43 21.08 -0.99
CA LEU A 79 -4.38 19.78 -1.68
C LEU A 79 -3.04 19.06 -1.45
N PHE A 80 -1.92 19.79 -1.38
CA PHE A 80 -0.63 19.22 -1.03
C PHE A 80 -0.61 18.67 0.40
N ILE A 81 -1.22 19.35 1.37
CA ILE A 81 -1.33 18.83 2.75
C ILE A 81 -2.14 17.53 2.78
N LEU A 82 -3.25 17.47 2.03
CA LEU A 82 -4.02 16.23 1.90
C LEU A 82 -3.18 15.12 1.28
N LEU A 83 -2.37 15.41 0.27
CA LEU A 83 -1.44 14.46 -0.34
C LEU A 83 -0.35 14.01 0.66
N ALA A 84 0.27 14.93 1.40
CA ALA A 84 1.40 14.61 2.27
C ALA A 84 1.01 13.72 3.46
N PHE A 85 -0.13 14.00 4.10
CA PHE A 85 -0.58 13.25 5.28
C PHE A 85 -1.36 11.97 4.95
N GLN A 86 -1.65 11.75 3.67
CA GLN A 86 -2.45 10.63 3.19
C GLN A 86 -1.89 9.26 3.62
N TRP A 87 -0.56 9.11 3.55
CA TRP A 87 0.13 7.86 3.85
C TRP A 87 0.10 7.56 5.35
N MET A 88 0.30 8.59 6.18
CA MET A 88 0.19 8.45 7.63
C MET A 88 -1.24 8.06 8.02
N ALA A 89 -2.24 8.77 7.50
CA ALA A 89 -3.64 8.42 7.75
C ALA A 89 -3.96 6.97 7.35
N SER A 90 -3.35 6.48 6.27
CA SER A 90 -3.59 5.12 5.79
C SER A 90 -2.88 4.05 6.62
N LEU A 91 -1.59 4.23 6.88
CA LEU A 91 -0.76 3.26 7.59
C LEU A 91 -1.23 3.07 9.03
N TYR A 92 -1.53 4.16 9.72
CA TYR A 92 -1.93 4.11 11.13
C TYR A 92 -3.37 3.63 11.35
N ALA A 93 -4.20 3.58 10.30
CA ALA A 93 -5.55 3.00 10.39
C ALA A 93 -5.51 1.53 10.83
N PHE A 94 -4.48 0.78 10.40
CA PHE A 94 -4.34 -0.65 10.70
C PHE A 94 -3.54 -0.94 11.96
N MET A 95 -2.96 0.09 12.60
CA MET A 95 -2.06 -0.06 13.75
C MET A 95 -2.72 -0.78 14.93
N PHE A 96 -4.04 -0.66 15.09
CA PHE A 96 -4.78 -1.34 16.15
C PHE A 96 -5.38 -2.69 15.73
N LEU A 97 -5.30 -3.09 14.46
CA LEU A 97 -5.70 -4.45 14.07
C LEU A 97 -4.57 -5.46 14.33
N GLN A 98 -3.34 -5.05 14.06
CA GLN A 98 -2.17 -5.91 14.22
C GLN A 98 -2.01 -6.50 15.63
N PRO A 99 -2.21 -5.76 16.74
CA PRO A 99 -2.07 -6.32 18.08
C PRO A 99 -3.10 -7.41 18.40
N ILE A 100 -4.33 -7.30 17.86
CA ILE A 100 -5.36 -8.34 18.02
C ILE A 100 -4.95 -9.59 17.24
N TYR A 101 -4.49 -9.42 16.01
CA TYR A 101 -3.99 -10.52 15.19
C TYR A 101 -2.77 -11.20 15.85
N ASN A 102 -1.82 -10.43 16.36
CA ASN A 102 -0.67 -10.94 17.10
C ASN A 102 -1.11 -11.74 18.33
N MET A 103 -2.13 -11.26 19.06
CA MET A 103 -2.69 -11.99 20.21
C MET A 103 -3.31 -13.32 19.82
N TYR A 104 -4.03 -13.36 18.69
CA TYR A 104 -4.58 -14.59 18.14
C TYR A 104 -3.45 -15.56 17.77
N VAL A 105 -2.45 -15.13 17.01
CA VAL A 105 -1.31 -15.96 16.59
C VAL A 105 -0.51 -16.45 17.80
N ALA A 106 -0.28 -15.61 18.81
CA ALA A 106 0.46 -15.98 20.01
C ALA A 106 -0.18 -17.14 20.80
N TYR A 107 -1.51 -17.16 20.89
CA TYR A 107 -2.25 -18.07 21.78
C TYR A 107 -3.20 -19.02 21.04
N SER A 108 -3.05 -19.16 19.71
CA SER A 108 -3.80 -20.13 18.92
C SER A 108 -3.47 -21.56 19.33
N ASN A 109 -4.34 -22.50 18.96
CA ASN A 109 -4.13 -23.92 19.29
C ASN A 109 -2.86 -24.46 18.61
N GLU A 110 -2.58 -23.99 17.41
CA GLU A 110 -1.39 -24.33 16.62
C GLU A 110 -0.12 -23.86 17.34
N SER A 111 -0.08 -22.61 17.81
CA SER A 111 1.06 -22.08 18.55
C SER A 111 1.30 -22.78 19.88
N LYS A 112 0.23 -23.26 20.53
CA LYS A 112 0.32 -24.08 21.75
C LYS A 112 0.86 -25.47 21.46
N ILE A 113 0.39 -26.13 20.41
CA ILE A 113 0.87 -27.45 19.98
C ILE A 113 2.35 -27.38 19.58
N LEU A 114 2.77 -26.30 18.91
CA LEU A 114 4.16 -26.05 18.54
C LEU A 114 5.04 -25.62 19.73
N GLY A 115 4.45 -25.38 20.91
CA GLY A 115 5.18 -24.97 22.10
C GLY A 115 5.78 -23.56 22.02
N ILE A 116 5.27 -22.71 21.12
CA ILE A 116 5.77 -21.34 20.87
C ILE A 116 5.13 -20.36 21.86
N SER A 117 3.88 -20.59 22.27
CA SER A 117 3.11 -19.66 23.12
C SER A 117 3.80 -19.27 24.43
N GLN A 118 4.63 -20.15 25.00
CA GLN A 118 5.38 -19.90 26.24
C GLN A 118 6.54 -18.89 26.08
N TYR A 119 7.01 -18.68 24.85
CA TYR A 119 8.11 -17.77 24.54
C TYR A 119 7.63 -16.38 24.09
N VAL A 120 6.31 -16.18 24.02
CA VAL A 120 5.72 -14.92 23.58
C VAL A 120 5.96 -13.85 24.65
N PRO A 121 6.65 -12.75 24.32
CA PRO A 121 6.93 -11.71 25.30
C PRO A 121 5.71 -10.83 25.58
N THR A 122 5.53 -10.46 26.85
CA THR A 122 4.41 -9.62 27.31
C THR A 122 4.46 -8.17 26.80
N TRP A 123 5.62 -7.71 26.33
CA TRP A 123 5.75 -6.40 25.68
C TRP A 123 5.18 -6.39 24.25
N TRP A 124 4.97 -7.55 23.64
CA TRP A 124 4.44 -7.66 22.27
C TRP A 124 2.92 -7.91 22.27
N VAL A 125 2.45 -8.74 23.20
CA VAL A 125 1.05 -9.13 23.38
C VAL A 125 0.75 -9.26 24.88
N PRO A 126 -0.46 -8.95 25.37
CA PRO A 126 -0.89 -9.25 26.74
C PRO A 126 -0.66 -10.71 27.13
N SER A 127 -0.57 -11.01 28.44
CA SER A 127 -0.38 -12.39 28.92
C SER A 127 -1.53 -13.32 28.48
N GLU A 128 -1.30 -14.63 28.44
CA GLU A 128 -2.35 -15.60 28.05
C GLU A 128 -3.61 -15.49 28.94
N GLN A 129 -3.42 -15.27 30.25
CA GLN A 129 -4.51 -15.08 31.20
C GLN A 129 -5.32 -13.82 30.88
N ASP A 130 -4.63 -12.74 30.52
CA ASP A 130 -5.27 -11.49 30.09
C ASP A 130 -5.96 -11.65 28.74
N ALA A 131 -5.37 -12.37 27.78
CA ALA A 131 -5.96 -12.60 26.47
C ALA A 131 -7.34 -13.27 26.57
N ALA A 132 -7.49 -14.29 27.42
CA ALA A 132 -8.76 -14.97 27.65
C ALA A 132 -9.83 -14.02 28.24
N ARG A 133 -9.41 -13.06 29.07
CA ARG A 133 -10.27 -12.03 29.65
C ARG A 133 -10.64 -10.97 28.61
N LEU A 134 -9.68 -10.50 27.83
CA LEU A 134 -9.85 -9.49 26.79
C LEU A 134 -10.87 -9.89 25.72
N LEU A 135 -10.95 -11.18 25.38
CA LEU A 135 -11.97 -11.71 24.45
C LEU A 135 -13.41 -11.52 24.94
N ARG A 136 -13.63 -11.25 26.23
CA ARG A 136 -14.97 -11.06 26.83
C ARG A 136 -15.30 -9.59 27.10
N VAL A 137 -14.36 -8.67 26.92
CA VAL A 137 -14.52 -7.25 27.26
C VAL A 137 -14.93 -6.47 26.02
N LYS A 138 -15.90 -5.56 26.17
CA LYS A 138 -16.39 -4.71 25.06
C LYS A 138 -15.32 -3.74 24.54
N TYR A 139 -14.49 -3.19 25.44
CA TYR A 139 -13.46 -2.21 25.12
C TYR A 139 -12.05 -2.82 25.28
N VAL A 140 -11.66 -3.63 24.30
CA VAL A 140 -10.41 -4.41 24.34
C VAL A 140 -9.18 -3.56 24.64
N PHE A 141 -9.01 -2.41 23.98
CA PHE A 141 -7.81 -1.57 24.12
C PHE A 141 -7.81 -0.61 25.32
N LEU A 142 -8.92 -0.49 26.04
CA LEU A 142 -8.95 0.31 27.28
C LEU A 142 -8.47 -0.48 28.50
N ASP A 143 -8.13 -1.75 28.30
CA ASP A 143 -7.61 -2.59 29.36
C ASP A 143 -6.15 -2.26 29.70
N PRO A 144 -5.77 -2.23 31.00
CA PRO A 144 -4.39 -1.96 31.41
C PRO A 144 -3.36 -2.94 30.83
N SER A 145 -3.74 -4.17 30.48
CA SER A 145 -2.82 -5.14 29.91
C SER A 145 -2.23 -4.70 28.56
N TRP A 146 -2.87 -3.74 27.87
CA TRP A 146 -2.40 -3.19 26.61
C TRP A 146 -1.42 -2.01 26.75
N ILE A 147 -1.23 -1.47 27.96
CA ILE A 147 -0.38 -0.29 28.18
C ILE A 147 1.05 -0.56 27.66
N ILE A 148 1.62 -1.72 27.99
CA ILE A 148 2.98 -2.06 27.56
C ILE A 148 3.02 -2.33 26.05
N PRO A 149 2.21 -3.24 25.46
CA PRO A 149 2.27 -3.48 24.01
C PRO A 149 2.00 -2.27 23.14
N ILE A 150 0.98 -1.48 23.48
CA ILE A 150 0.65 -0.26 22.73
C ILE A 150 1.74 0.80 22.97
N GLY A 151 2.23 0.95 24.20
CA GLY A 151 3.29 1.89 24.53
C GLY A 151 4.57 1.64 23.72
N VAL A 152 5.01 0.38 23.63
CA VAL A 152 6.19 0.01 22.80
C VAL A 152 5.92 0.28 21.33
N SER A 153 4.75 -0.08 20.82
CA SER A 153 4.37 0.14 19.42
C SER A 153 4.31 1.63 19.04
N LEU A 154 3.79 2.46 19.95
CA LEU A 154 3.76 3.91 19.81
C LEU A 154 5.17 4.52 19.85
N LEU A 155 6.02 4.08 20.78
CA LEU A 155 7.42 4.52 20.83
C LEU A 155 8.18 4.16 19.55
N ALA A 156 8.00 2.93 19.05
CA ALA A 156 8.57 2.50 17.78
C ALA A 156 8.06 3.37 16.61
N THR A 157 6.77 3.73 16.62
CA THR A 157 6.18 4.64 15.64
C THR A 157 6.80 6.03 15.69
N VAL A 158 6.96 6.60 16.88
CA VAL A 158 7.57 7.93 17.08
C VAL A 158 9.01 7.93 16.56
N PHE A 159 9.82 6.93 16.94
CA PHE A 159 11.18 6.79 16.42
C PHE A 159 11.19 6.55 14.90
N GLY A 160 10.23 5.79 14.38
CA GLY A 160 10.03 5.57 12.95
C GLY A 160 9.80 6.89 12.21
N VAL A 161 8.91 7.75 12.70
CA VAL A 161 8.64 9.07 12.11
C VAL A 161 9.88 9.96 12.16
N MET A 162 10.59 10.00 13.29
CA MET A 162 11.84 10.76 13.42
C MET A 162 12.90 10.27 12.43
N ALA A 163 13.06 8.96 12.30
CA ALA A 163 13.96 8.34 11.35
C ALA A 163 13.54 8.63 9.91
N SER A 164 12.26 8.53 9.57
CA SER A 164 11.73 8.84 8.23
C SER A 164 11.96 10.29 7.83
N ILE A 165 11.75 11.25 8.74
CA ILE A 165 12.04 12.67 8.47
C ILE A 165 13.55 12.87 8.23
N SER A 166 14.39 12.30 9.11
CA SER A 166 15.84 12.41 9.00
C SER A 166 16.37 11.80 7.70
N MET A 167 15.92 10.59 7.37
CA MET A 167 16.23 9.91 6.11
C MET A 167 15.68 10.67 4.91
N GLY A 168 14.52 11.31 5.01
CA GLY A 168 13.96 12.17 3.96
C GLY A 168 14.88 13.34 3.63
N TYR A 169 15.39 14.06 4.63
CA TYR A 169 16.36 15.13 4.39
C TYR A 169 17.71 14.61 3.87
N PHE A 170 18.20 13.49 4.40
CA PHE A 170 19.43 12.88 3.93
C PHE A 170 19.34 12.46 2.45
N THR A 171 18.28 11.75 2.09
CA THR A 171 18.03 11.31 0.71
C THR A 171 17.78 12.49 -0.23
N TYR A 172 17.10 13.54 0.23
CA TYR A 172 16.98 14.78 -0.53
C TYR A 172 18.34 15.41 -0.84
N ALA A 173 19.24 15.53 0.14
CA ALA A 173 20.57 16.08 -0.08
C ALA A 173 21.40 15.24 -1.07
N VAL A 174 21.37 13.91 -0.95
CA VAL A 174 22.14 13.02 -1.82
C VAL A 174 21.56 12.95 -3.23
N TYR A 175 20.26 12.69 -3.36
CA TYR A 175 19.65 12.35 -4.64
C TYR A 175 19.06 13.54 -5.38
N VAL A 176 18.46 14.50 -4.68
CA VAL A 176 17.93 15.72 -5.31
C VAL A 176 19.05 16.71 -5.52
N GLN A 177 19.77 17.13 -4.46
CA GLN A 177 20.81 18.16 -4.62
C GLN A 177 22.11 17.62 -5.23
N GLY A 178 22.56 16.44 -4.78
CA GLY A 178 23.82 15.86 -5.26
C GLY A 178 23.73 15.28 -6.67
N GLN A 179 22.72 14.43 -6.92
CA GLN A 179 22.58 13.71 -8.19
C GLN A 179 21.61 14.36 -9.19
N ASN A 180 20.81 15.37 -8.77
CA ASN A 180 19.80 16.02 -9.61
C ASN A 180 18.85 15.02 -10.29
N LEU A 181 18.31 14.07 -9.53
CA LEU A 181 17.33 13.11 -10.03
C LEU A 181 15.92 13.74 -10.13
N ASP A 182 15.18 13.38 -11.17
CA ASP A 182 13.87 13.98 -11.51
C ASP A 182 12.65 13.36 -10.80
N PHE A 183 12.84 12.26 -10.04
CA PHE A 183 11.79 11.54 -9.29
C PHE A 183 10.43 11.46 -10.03
N PRO A 184 10.32 10.73 -11.16
CA PRO A 184 9.19 10.82 -12.08
C PRO A 184 7.83 10.50 -11.42
N VAL A 185 7.81 9.55 -10.47
CA VAL A 185 6.59 9.20 -9.73
C VAL A 185 6.12 10.35 -8.82
N ALA A 186 7.04 11.00 -8.10
CA ALA A 186 6.70 12.13 -7.25
C ALA A 186 6.23 13.34 -8.08
N THR A 187 6.89 13.58 -9.21
CA THR A 187 6.51 14.62 -10.18
C THR A 187 5.12 14.36 -10.76
N ALA A 188 4.77 13.11 -11.11
CA ALA A 188 3.43 12.76 -11.57
C ALA A 188 2.34 13.03 -10.52
N GLN A 189 2.60 12.69 -9.25
CA GLN A 189 1.66 12.97 -8.15
C GLN A 189 1.50 14.47 -7.90
N ALA A 190 2.59 15.23 -7.90
CA ALA A 190 2.57 16.68 -7.74
C ALA A 190 1.81 17.36 -8.88
N ASN A 191 2.06 16.95 -10.13
CA ASN A 191 1.35 17.47 -11.30
C ASN A 191 -0.15 17.22 -11.22
N THR A 192 -0.57 16.04 -10.73
CA THR A 192 -2.01 15.77 -10.54
C THR A 192 -2.63 16.74 -9.55
N VAL A 193 -1.96 17.04 -8.43
CA VAL A 193 -2.43 18.04 -7.45
C VAL A 193 -2.49 19.44 -8.06
N LEU A 194 -1.47 19.83 -8.84
CA LEU A 194 -1.45 21.12 -9.55
C LEU A 194 -2.59 21.22 -10.56
N THR A 195 -2.80 20.21 -11.39
CA THR A 195 -3.90 20.17 -12.37
C THR A 195 -5.28 20.27 -11.68
N LEU A 196 -5.48 19.59 -10.53
CA LEU A 196 -6.73 19.69 -9.76
C LEU A 196 -6.98 21.10 -9.20
N ALA A 197 -5.91 21.79 -8.80
CA ALA A 197 -5.94 23.14 -8.28
C ALA A 197 -6.14 24.19 -9.38
N GLU A 198 -5.35 24.12 -10.44
CA GLU A 198 -5.23 25.14 -11.51
C GLU A 198 -6.28 24.97 -12.61
N ARG A 199 -6.68 23.73 -12.90
CA ARG A 199 -7.64 23.37 -13.95
C ARG A 199 -7.28 23.88 -15.34
N GLU A 200 -6.02 23.73 -15.73
CA GLU A 200 -5.66 23.96 -17.12
C GLU A 200 -6.50 23.04 -18.04
N PRO A 201 -7.18 23.55 -19.08
CA PRO A 201 -8.13 22.75 -19.88
C PRO A 201 -7.51 21.50 -20.51
N ARG A 202 -6.25 21.59 -20.95
CA ARG A 202 -5.53 20.47 -21.58
C ARG A 202 -5.19 19.39 -20.56
N GLU A 203 -4.59 19.77 -19.44
CA GLU A 203 -4.21 18.84 -18.38
C GLU A 203 -5.43 18.19 -17.74
N MET A 204 -6.47 18.98 -17.46
CA MET A 204 -7.71 18.47 -16.88
C MET A 204 -8.39 17.47 -17.82
N ARG A 205 -8.32 17.67 -19.14
CA ARG A 205 -8.83 16.69 -20.12
C ARG A 205 -8.10 15.35 -19.98
N VAL A 206 -6.78 15.37 -19.80
CA VAL A 206 -5.98 14.15 -19.59
C VAL A 206 -6.39 13.46 -18.29
N VAL A 207 -6.48 14.21 -17.19
CA VAL A 207 -6.90 13.68 -15.88
C VAL A 207 -8.31 13.06 -15.96
N MET A 208 -9.26 13.74 -16.61
CA MET A 208 -10.63 13.23 -16.76
C MET A 208 -10.71 11.99 -17.64
N LEU A 209 -9.97 11.94 -18.76
CA LEU A 209 -9.92 10.75 -19.61
C LEU A 209 -9.27 9.56 -18.88
N ALA A 210 -8.19 9.81 -18.14
CA ALA A 210 -7.54 8.80 -17.32
C ALA A 210 -8.46 8.31 -16.19
N ALA A 211 -9.19 9.21 -15.53
CA ALA A 211 -10.18 8.87 -14.51
C ALA A 211 -11.32 8.04 -15.10
N LEU A 212 -11.86 8.43 -16.26
CA LEU A 212 -12.91 7.68 -16.94
C LEU A 212 -12.45 6.28 -17.32
N PHE A 213 -11.26 6.16 -17.92
CA PHE A 213 -10.67 4.87 -18.26
C PHE A 213 -10.46 4.02 -17.00
N GLY A 214 -9.91 4.60 -15.93
CA GLY A 214 -9.67 3.92 -14.66
C GLY A 214 -10.95 3.41 -14.02
N VAL A 215 -12.02 4.22 -14.02
CA VAL A 215 -13.35 3.83 -13.52
C VAL A 215 -13.92 2.69 -14.36
N LEU A 216 -13.92 2.80 -15.70
CA LEU A 216 -14.44 1.75 -16.57
C LEU A 216 -13.66 0.45 -16.39
N TYR A 217 -12.33 0.49 -16.47
CA TYR A 217 -11.49 -0.69 -16.32
C TYR A 217 -11.69 -1.36 -14.96
N ASN A 218 -11.59 -0.61 -13.85
CA ASN A 218 -11.76 -1.19 -12.52
C ASN A 218 -13.20 -1.66 -12.25
N SER A 219 -14.21 -1.08 -12.93
CA SER A 219 -15.58 -1.58 -12.85
C SER A 219 -15.67 -3.02 -13.36
N PHE A 220 -15.04 -3.32 -14.50
CA PHE A 220 -15.07 -4.66 -15.09
C PHE A 220 -14.06 -5.63 -14.45
N VAL A 221 -12.88 -5.14 -14.08
CA VAL A 221 -11.76 -5.98 -13.64
C VAL A 221 -11.73 -6.19 -12.13
N SER A 222 -12.31 -5.30 -11.34
CA SER A 222 -12.26 -5.40 -9.88
C SER A 222 -13.66 -5.42 -9.26
N PHE A 223 -14.48 -4.40 -9.54
CA PHE A 223 -15.78 -4.23 -8.88
C PHE A 223 -16.80 -5.30 -9.24
N LEU A 224 -17.04 -5.57 -10.52
CA LEU A 224 -18.00 -6.59 -10.95
C LEU A 224 -17.63 -8.00 -10.45
N PRO A 225 -16.38 -8.47 -10.59
CA PRO A 225 -15.94 -9.74 -9.99
C PRO A 225 -16.10 -9.77 -8.47
N TYR A 226 -15.81 -8.66 -7.78
CA TYR A 226 -16.01 -8.57 -6.33
C TYR A 226 -17.48 -8.70 -5.92
N VAL A 227 -18.39 -8.01 -6.62
CA VAL A 227 -19.83 -8.00 -6.29
C VAL A 227 -20.53 -9.27 -6.78
N LEU A 228 -20.24 -9.73 -7.99
CA LEU A 228 -20.94 -10.85 -8.63
C LEU A 228 -20.26 -12.19 -8.38
N GLY A 229 -18.95 -12.21 -8.16
CA GLY A 229 -18.13 -13.43 -8.02
C GLY A 229 -18.71 -14.42 -7.02
N PRO A 230 -18.97 -14.04 -5.76
CA PRO A 230 -19.55 -14.94 -4.76
C PRO A 230 -20.88 -15.58 -5.21
N TYR A 231 -21.72 -14.83 -5.91
CA TYR A 231 -23.00 -15.34 -6.42
C TYR A 231 -22.83 -16.27 -7.63
N LEU A 232 -21.78 -16.08 -8.43
CA LEU A 232 -21.52 -16.85 -9.65
C LEU A 232 -20.69 -18.11 -9.41
N SER A 233 -19.76 -18.11 -8.45
CA SER A 233 -18.80 -19.21 -8.24
C SER A 233 -19.17 -20.15 -7.09
N SER A 234 -19.73 -19.64 -5.99
CA SER A 234 -19.96 -20.42 -4.76
C SER A 234 -21.43 -20.63 -4.42
N GLY A 235 -22.37 -20.18 -5.26
CA GLY A 235 -23.81 -20.35 -5.03
C GLY A 235 -24.33 -19.62 -3.77
N GLY A 236 -23.58 -18.65 -3.25
CA GLY A 236 -23.90 -17.96 -1.99
C GLY A 236 -22.79 -17.04 -1.50
N LEU A 237 -23.02 -16.43 -0.32
CA LEU A 237 -22.18 -15.46 0.38
C LEU A 237 -20.83 -16.01 0.90
N GLU A 238 -20.32 -17.12 0.38
CA GLU A 238 -19.00 -17.61 0.80
C GLU A 238 -17.91 -16.73 0.16
N THR A 239 -17.28 -15.93 1.03
CA THR A 239 -16.42 -14.78 0.74
C THR A 239 -15.03 -15.19 0.28
N MET A 240 -14.91 -15.98 -0.78
CA MET A 240 -13.64 -16.01 -1.50
C MET A 240 -13.64 -14.83 -2.46
N ALA A 241 -12.73 -13.88 -2.22
CA ALA A 241 -12.52 -12.76 -3.14
C ALA A 241 -12.15 -13.34 -4.51
N VAL A 242 -13.10 -13.35 -5.43
CA VAL A 242 -12.88 -13.83 -6.79
C VAL A 242 -12.08 -12.77 -7.53
N ALA A 243 -10.78 -12.99 -7.66
CA ALA A 243 -9.95 -12.18 -8.54
C ALA A 243 -10.45 -12.36 -9.98
N SER A 244 -10.64 -11.26 -10.71
CA SER A 244 -10.96 -11.33 -12.13
C SER A 244 -9.92 -12.16 -12.88
N PRO A 245 -10.31 -12.98 -13.85
CA PRO A 245 -9.36 -13.61 -14.78
C PRO A 245 -8.41 -12.58 -15.40
N ILE A 246 -8.84 -11.33 -15.60
CA ILE A 246 -7.97 -10.30 -16.18
C ILE A 246 -6.91 -9.82 -15.17
N ALA A 247 -7.29 -9.56 -13.92
CA ALA A 247 -6.35 -9.07 -12.90
C ALA A 247 -5.60 -10.19 -12.16
N ALA A 248 -5.92 -11.45 -12.43
CA ALA A 248 -5.27 -12.59 -11.83
C ALA A 248 -3.76 -12.61 -12.15
N THR A 249 -2.99 -13.16 -11.21
CA THR A 249 -1.59 -13.50 -11.46
C THR A 249 -1.54 -14.92 -11.98
N TYR A 250 -1.00 -15.07 -13.19
CA TYR A 250 -0.81 -16.34 -13.85
C TYR A 250 0.59 -16.85 -13.55
N ASP A 251 0.69 -17.86 -12.70
CA ASP A 251 1.95 -18.53 -12.39
C ASP A 251 2.31 -19.53 -13.49
N MET A 252 3.42 -19.26 -14.18
CA MET A 252 3.96 -20.10 -15.24
C MET A 252 5.12 -20.98 -14.76
N THR A 253 5.51 -20.85 -13.50
CA THR A 253 6.60 -21.62 -12.87
C THR A 253 6.41 -23.14 -13.06
N PRO A 254 5.21 -23.73 -12.90
CA PRO A 254 5.03 -25.17 -13.09
C PRO A 254 5.33 -25.63 -14.53
N TYR A 255 4.98 -24.82 -15.53
CA TYR A 255 5.24 -25.12 -16.93
C TYR A 255 6.72 -24.94 -17.28
N LEU A 256 7.36 -23.91 -16.72
CA LEU A 256 8.78 -23.65 -16.93
C LEU A 256 9.68 -24.63 -16.19
N ALA A 257 9.26 -25.18 -15.06
CA ALA A 257 10.06 -26.10 -14.25
C ALA A 257 10.54 -27.34 -15.05
N HIS A 258 9.79 -27.76 -16.07
CA HIS A 258 10.17 -28.86 -16.97
C HIS A 258 11.28 -28.49 -17.96
N LEU A 259 11.37 -27.21 -18.36
CA LEU A 259 12.35 -26.72 -19.33
C LEU A 259 13.58 -26.10 -18.66
N LEU A 260 13.34 -25.31 -17.61
CA LEU A 260 14.31 -24.57 -16.83
C LEU A 260 14.03 -24.78 -15.33
N PRO A 261 14.59 -25.86 -14.73
CA PRO A 261 14.38 -26.15 -13.31
C PRO A 261 14.83 -24.99 -12.42
N GLY A 262 13.93 -24.48 -11.58
CA GLY A 262 14.17 -23.33 -10.69
C GLY A 262 13.75 -21.97 -11.25
N ALA A 263 13.44 -21.85 -12.54
CA ALA A 263 12.99 -20.57 -13.10
C ALA A 263 11.59 -20.20 -12.60
N GLY A 264 11.49 -19.09 -11.87
CA GLY A 264 10.21 -18.53 -11.44
C GLY A 264 9.71 -17.50 -12.45
N PHE A 265 8.49 -17.68 -12.97
CA PHE A 265 7.86 -16.68 -13.82
C PHE A 265 6.37 -16.64 -13.57
N ALA A 266 5.88 -15.44 -13.26
CA ALA A 266 4.46 -15.16 -13.21
C ALA A 266 4.21 -13.83 -13.91
N PHE A 267 3.05 -13.71 -14.55
CA PHE A 267 2.62 -12.44 -15.13
C PHE A 267 1.22 -12.08 -14.68
N THR A 268 0.93 -10.79 -14.63
CA THR A 268 -0.41 -10.28 -14.33
C THR A 268 -0.77 -9.22 -15.37
N LEU A 269 -2.04 -9.21 -15.78
CA LEU A 269 -2.58 -8.14 -16.63
C LEU A 269 -3.24 -7.04 -15.77
N ASN A 270 -2.96 -7.03 -14.47
CA ASN A 270 -3.37 -5.97 -13.57
C ASN A 270 -2.69 -4.65 -13.96
N ILE A 271 -3.50 -3.68 -14.38
CA ILE A 271 -3.04 -2.37 -14.85
C ILE A 271 -2.23 -1.60 -13.80
N TRP A 272 -2.41 -1.86 -12.51
CA TRP A 272 -1.64 -1.17 -11.46
C TRP A 272 -0.13 -1.34 -11.63
N GLY A 273 0.34 -2.57 -11.84
CA GLY A 273 1.78 -2.83 -12.06
C GLY A 273 2.26 -2.26 -13.40
N ILE A 274 1.39 -2.29 -14.42
CA ILE A 274 1.70 -1.81 -15.77
C ILE A 274 1.85 -0.28 -15.80
N ILE A 275 0.95 0.48 -15.15
CA ILE A 275 1.02 1.95 -15.09
C ILE A 275 2.31 2.43 -14.44
N ALA A 276 2.72 1.78 -13.33
CA ALA A 276 3.97 2.14 -12.67
C ALA A 276 5.17 2.00 -13.61
N GLY A 277 5.17 0.98 -14.48
CA GLY A 277 6.18 0.79 -15.52
C GLY A 277 6.17 1.89 -16.59
N PHE A 278 5.00 2.38 -17.00
CA PHE A 278 4.88 3.45 -18.01
C PHE A 278 5.35 4.83 -17.52
N ILE A 279 5.37 5.06 -16.21
CA ILE A 279 5.89 6.31 -15.62
C ILE A 279 7.42 6.32 -15.66
N LEU A 280 8.06 5.14 -15.68
CA LEU A 280 9.50 5.02 -15.61
C LEU A 280 10.14 5.15 -17.01
N PRO A 281 11.28 5.86 -17.11
CA PRO A 281 12.10 5.90 -18.33
C PRO A 281 12.53 4.50 -18.82
N ILE A 282 12.52 4.30 -20.15
CA ILE A 282 12.79 2.99 -20.78
C ILE A 282 14.18 2.42 -20.44
N ASN A 283 15.17 3.30 -20.26
CA ASN A 283 16.51 2.91 -19.85
C ASN A 283 16.51 2.29 -18.46
N ILE A 284 15.74 2.85 -17.51
CA ILE A 284 15.64 2.34 -16.15
C ILE A 284 14.87 1.01 -16.14
N THR A 285 13.75 0.95 -16.85
CA THR A 285 12.92 -0.26 -16.90
C THR A 285 13.65 -1.42 -17.56
N LEU A 286 14.50 -1.17 -18.55
CA LEU A 286 15.33 -2.20 -19.18
C LEU A 286 16.32 -2.84 -18.19
N PHE A 287 17.03 -2.02 -17.40
CA PHE A 287 17.95 -2.55 -16.38
C PHE A 287 17.21 -3.29 -15.26
N GLN A 288 16.04 -2.79 -14.85
CA GLN A 288 15.18 -3.50 -13.89
C GLN A 288 14.72 -4.85 -14.44
N PHE A 289 14.33 -4.91 -15.71
CA PHE A 289 13.94 -6.15 -16.39
C PHE A 289 15.11 -7.13 -16.44
N ILE A 290 16.29 -6.68 -16.88
CA ILE A 290 17.50 -7.54 -16.92
C ILE A 290 17.84 -8.05 -15.52
N GLY A 291 17.79 -7.19 -14.49
CA GLY A 291 18.03 -7.58 -13.10
C GLY A 291 17.02 -8.62 -12.60
N ALA A 292 15.74 -8.41 -12.87
CA ALA A 292 14.67 -9.34 -12.49
C ALA A 292 14.84 -10.70 -13.18
N VAL A 293 15.09 -10.74 -14.50
CA VAL A 293 15.35 -11.99 -15.23
C VAL A 293 16.62 -12.67 -14.72
N SER A 294 17.68 -11.89 -14.46
CA SER A 294 18.94 -12.43 -13.96
C SER A 294 18.77 -13.08 -12.59
N PHE A 295 17.97 -12.49 -11.70
CA PHE A 295 17.75 -13.01 -10.35
C PHE A 295 16.75 -14.15 -10.32
N TYR A 296 15.53 -13.95 -10.85
CA TYR A 296 14.41 -14.89 -10.73
C TYR A 296 14.40 -16.03 -11.75
N VAL A 297 15.19 -15.91 -12.83
CA VAL A 297 15.31 -16.98 -13.84
C VAL A 297 16.72 -17.55 -13.82
N LEU A 298 17.75 -16.75 -14.10
CA LEU A 298 19.11 -17.30 -14.24
C LEU A 298 19.70 -17.71 -12.89
N GLY A 299 19.60 -16.85 -11.87
CA GLY A 299 20.15 -17.10 -10.54
C GLY A 299 19.55 -18.34 -9.89
N THR A 300 18.22 -18.46 -9.90
CA THR A 300 17.52 -19.62 -9.35
C THR A 300 17.79 -20.91 -10.14
N VAL A 301 17.87 -20.85 -11.48
CA VAL A 301 18.26 -22.03 -12.29
C VAL A 301 19.66 -22.52 -11.94
N LEU A 302 20.61 -21.60 -11.72
CA LEU A 302 21.97 -21.96 -11.29
C LEU A 302 21.96 -22.57 -9.88
N LEU A 303 21.23 -21.98 -8.94
CA LEU A 303 21.07 -22.53 -7.58
C LEU A 303 20.53 -23.96 -7.61
N THR A 304 19.49 -24.20 -8.42
CA THR A 304 18.90 -25.54 -8.58
C THR A 304 19.85 -26.51 -9.26
N LYS A 305 20.57 -26.11 -10.32
CA LYS A 305 21.53 -26.98 -11.01
C LYS A 305 22.73 -27.37 -10.14
N PHE A 306 23.18 -26.48 -9.27
CA PHE A 306 24.30 -26.73 -8.35
C PHE A 306 23.87 -27.32 -7.01
N ASN A 307 22.57 -27.61 -6.83
CA ASN A 307 21.99 -28.13 -5.60
C ASN A 307 22.37 -27.31 -4.35
N LEU A 308 22.29 -25.99 -4.46
CA LEU A 308 22.63 -25.04 -3.40
C LEU A 308 21.45 -24.72 -2.46
N TRP A 309 20.40 -25.55 -2.49
CA TRP A 309 19.26 -25.43 -1.61
C TRP A 309 19.59 -25.97 -0.21
N PRO A 310 19.00 -25.42 0.86
CA PRO A 310 19.12 -25.98 2.21
C PRO A 310 18.61 -27.42 2.25
N ALA A 311 19.22 -28.27 3.07
CA ALA A 311 18.85 -29.69 3.17
C ALA A 311 17.39 -29.88 3.64
N GLU A 312 16.85 -28.90 4.35
CA GLU A 312 15.48 -28.87 4.85
C GLU A 312 14.44 -28.57 3.75
N CYS A 313 14.88 -28.03 2.60
CA CYS A 313 14.00 -27.54 1.53
C CYS A 313 14.64 -27.81 0.15
N GLU A 314 14.84 -29.08 -0.19
CA GLU A 314 15.34 -29.47 -1.51
C GLU A 314 14.38 -29.03 -2.62
N TYR A 315 14.95 -28.69 -3.78
CA TYR A 315 14.16 -28.30 -4.95
C TYR A 315 13.25 -29.46 -5.39
N ASN A 316 11.95 -29.18 -5.46
CA ASN A 316 10.96 -30.14 -5.90
C ASN A 316 9.93 -29.47 -6.82
N VAL A 317 9.56 -30.17 -7.89
CA VAL A 317 8.57 -29.74 -8.88
C VAL A 317 7.14 -30.12 -8.46
N SER A 318 6.97 -30.92 -7.40
CA SER A 318 5.66 -31.38 -6.94
C SER A 318 4.81 -30.27 -6.29
N TRP A 319 5.40 -29.16 -5.87
CA TRP A 319 4.70 -28.08 -5.15
C TRP A 319 3.94 -27.15 -6.12
N GLY A 320 3.04 -27.70 -6.91
CA GLY A 320 2.15 -26.92 -7.76
C GLY A 320 1.08 -26.18 -6.94
N TYR A 321 0.58 -25.05 -7.47
CA TYR A 321 -0.48 -24.23 -6.87
C TYR A 321 -1.75 -25.00 -6.45
N TYR A 322 -1.97 -26.20 -7.00
CA TYR A 322 -3.12 -27.08 -6.71
C TYR A 322 -2.85 -28.19 -5.68
N GLN A 323 -1.66 -28.26 -5.08
CA GLN A 323 -1.30 -29.25 -4.04
C GLN A 323 -1.21 -28.65 -2.63
N LEU A 324 -1.50 -27.36 -2.48
CA LEU A 324 -1.66 -26.64 -1.21
C LEU A 324 -3.13 -26.27 -1.02
#